data_AF-A0A3B9USU1-F1
#
_entry.id   AF-A0A3B9USU1-F1
#
_cell.length_a   1.000
_cell.length_b   1.000
_cell.length_c   1.000
_cell.angle_alpha   90.00
_cell.angle_beta   90.00
_cell.angle_gamma   90.00
#
_symmetry.space_group_name_H-M   'P 1'
#
loop_
_entity.id
_entity.type
_entity.pdbx_description
1 polymer ?
#
loop_
_entity_poly.entity_id
_entity_poly.type
_entity_poly.pdbx_seq_one_letter_code
_entity_poly.pdbx_strand_id
1 'polypeptide(L)'
;MLFGMGRDEVLPKKFFTHLHPKYKTPTYNIFIMCTIGIIGALTLNISLVTELLNFGGLVGFMCVNLSVIVYYFIKKRERKIFSNLIIPALGFIVCFYLWINLSTFALTVGFTWLSLGIVYGIILSKTSKNKLP
;
A
#
# COMPACT_ATOMS: atom_id res chain seq x y z
N MET A 1 -10.27 -4.60 -0.31
CA MET A 1 -8.94 -5.26 -0.20
C MET A 1 -8.75 -6.05 1.10
N LEU A 2 -9.30 -5.65 2.26
CA LEU A 2 -9.13 -6.42 3.51
C LEU A 2 -9.52 -7.90 3.43
N PHE A 3 -10.62 -8.21 2.75
CA PHE A 3 -11.03 -9.60 2.53
C PHE A 3 -10.02 -10.40 1.68
N GLY A 4 -9.38 -9.76 0.70
CA GLY A 4 -8.30 -10.35 -0.10
C GLY A 4 -7.05 -10.62 0.73
N MET A 5 -6.65 -9.68 1.60
CA MET A 5 -5.52 -9.84 2.52
C MET A 5 -5.76 -10.92 3.60
N GLY A 6 -7.01 -11.09 4.06
CA GLY A 6 -7.40 -12.21 4.93
C GLY A 6 -7.43 -13.58 4.23
N ARG A 7 -7.64 -13.59 2.91
CA ARG A 7 -7.56 -14.80 2.06
C ARG A 7 -6.11 -15.19 1.77
N ASP A 8 -5.23 -14.21 1.56
CA ASP A 8 -3.80 -14.42 1.29
C ASP A 8 -2.96 -14.67 2.57
N GLU A 9 -3.62 -15.01 3.69
CA GLU A 9 -3.05 -15.31 5.03
C GLU A 9 -2.21 -14.20 5.68
N VAL A 10 -2.29 -12.99 5.14
CA VAL A 10 -1.56 -11.81 5.64
C VAL A 10 -2.17 -11.30 6.96
N LEU A 11 -3.41 -11.68 7.27
CA LEU A 11 -4.14 -11.31 8.49
C LEU A 11 -4.81 -12.54 9.12
N PRO A 12 -5.03 -12.59 10.45
CA PRO A 12 -5.62 -13.75 11.12
C PRO A 12 -7.00 -14.13 10.56
N LYS A 13 -7.05 -15.30 9.89
CA LYS A 13 -8.18 -15.85 9.12
C LYS A 13 -9.55 -15.81 9.81
N LYS A 14 -9.59 -15.98 11.14
CA LYS A 14 -10.86 -16.14 11.87
C LYS A 14 -11.72 -14.88 11.93
N PHE A 15 -11.11 -13.69 11.91
CA PHE A 15 -11.84 -12.43 12.07
C PHE A 15 -12.04 -11.69 10.73
N PHE A 16 -11.04 -11.70 9.85
CA PHE A 16 -11.05 -10.88 8.62
C PHE A 16 -11.66 -11.57 7.39
N THR A 17 -11.90 -12.89 7.45
CA THR A 17 -12.53 -13.69 6.38
C THR A 17 -14.00 -14.00 6.67
N HIS A 18 -14.57 -13.47 7.77
CA HIS A 18 -15.96 -13.71 8.10
C HIS A 18 -16.88 -12.99 7.10
N LEU A 19 -17.56 -13.77 6.27
CA LEU A 19 -18.50 -13.31 5.26
C LEU A 19 -19.92 -13.53 5.76
N HIS A 20 -20.80 -12.55 5.50
CA HIS A 20 -22.21 -12.73 5.76
C HIS A 20 -22.74 -13.93 4.93
N PRO A 21 -23.42 -14.91 5.54
CA PRO A 21 -23.78 -16.18 4.90
C PRO A 21 -24.70 -16.02 3.67
N LYS A 22 -25.51 -14.94 3.63
CA LYS A 22 -26.45 -14.67 2.52
C LYS A 22 -25.91 -13.76 1.41
N TYR A 23 -25.06 -12.79 1.75
CA TYR A 23 -24.63 -11.73 0.82
C TYR A 23 -23.15 -11.83 0.45
N LYS A 24 -22.40 -12.73 1.09
CA LYS A 24 -20.94 -12.88 0.92
C LYS A 24 -20.19 -11.54 1.03
N THR A 25 -20.72 -10.62 1.83
CA THR A 25 -20.10 -9.33 2.13
C THR A 25 -19.39 -9.42 3.48
N PRO A 26 -18.16 -8.89 3.61
CA PRO A 26 -17.41 -8.93 4.87
C PRO A 26 -17.91 -7.82 5.81
N THR A 27 -19.06 -8.03 6.45
CA THR A 27 -19.77 -7.02 7.26
C THR A 27 -18.92 -6.46 8.41
N TYR A 28 -18.12 -7.31 9.08
CA TYR A 28 -17.21 -6.85 10.14
C TYR A 28 -16.13 -5.90 9.63
N ASN A 29 -15.55 -6.16 8.45
CA ASN A 29 -14.53 -5.28 7.86
C ASN A 29 -15.14 -3.93 7.48
N ILE A 30 -16.41 -3.90 7.06
CA ILE A 30 -17.13 -2.66 6.74
C ILE A 30 -17.36 -1.84 8.02
N PHE A 31 -17.86 -2.46 9.09
CA PHE A 31 -18.07 -1.78 10.37
C PHE A 31 -16.78 -1.19 10.93
N ILE A 32 -15.68 -1.98 10.94
CA ILE A 32 -14.37 -1.51 11.41
C ILE A 32 -13.92 -0.29 10.60
N MET A 33 -14.04 -0.34 9.27
CA MET A 33 -13.67 0.79 8.41
C MET A 33 -14.54 2.02 8.63
N CYS A 34 -15.85 1.85 8.83
CA CYS A 34 -16.75 2.94 9.17
C CYS A 34 -16.37 3.58 10.52
N THR A 35 -16.12 2.78 11.55
CA THR A 35 -15.75 3.29 12.88
C THR A 35 -14.44 4.06 12.83
N ILE A 36 -13.40 3.50 12.19
CA ILE A 36 -12.11 4.18 12.02
C ILE A 36 -12.28 5.46 11.20
N GLY A 37 -13.07 5.41 10.13
CA GLY A 37 -13.34 6.57 9.27
C GLY A 37 -14.05 7.70 9.99
N ILE A 38 -15.06 7.40 10.81
CA ILE A 38 -15.79 8.41 11.60
C ILE A 38 -14.87 9.04 12.66
N ILE A 39 -14.10 8.23 13.38
CA ILE A 39 -13.14 8.73 14.37
C ILE A 39 -12.08 9.61 13.68
N GLY A 40 -11.56 9.18 12.53
CA GLY A 40 -10.62 9.95 11.73
C GLY A 40 -11.20 11.28 11.25
N ALA A 41 -12.45 11.29 10.79
CA ALA A 41 -13.12 12.50 10.32
C ALA A 41 -13.37 13.53 11.43
N LEU A 42 -13.57 13.08 12.67
CA LEU A 42 -13.77 13.96 13.83
C LEU A 42 -12.45 14.50 14.42
N THR A 43 -11.34 13.80 14.22
CA THR A 43 -10.06 14.08 14.90
C THR A 43 -8.98 14.65 13.99
N LEU A 44 -9.02 14.36 12.69
CA LEU A 44 -7.96 14.72 11.74
C LEU A 44 -8.38 15.86 10.82
N ASN A 45 -7.40 16.70 10.47
CA ASN A 45 -7.57 17.74 9.47
C ASN A 45 -7.58 17.12 8.06
N ILE A 46 -8.56 17.49 7.24
CA ILE A 46 -8.71 16.99 5.87
C ILE A 46 -7.46 17.22 5.02
N SER A 47 -6.73 18.32 5.25
CA SER A 47 -5.50 18.64 4.53
C SER A 47 -4.42 17.59 4.81
N LEU A 48 -4.20 17.24 6.07
CA LEU A 48 -3.23 16.22 6.48
C LEU A 48 -3.60 14.85 5.90
N VAL A 49 -4.87 14.47 6.00
CA VAL A 49 -5.36 13.19 5.45
C VAL A 49 -5.11 13.11 3.94
N THR A 50 -5.39 14.19 3.22
CA THR A 50 -5.20 14.25 1.76
C THR A 50 -3.73 14.17 1.39
N GLU A 51 -2.86 14.89 2.09
CA GLU A 51 -1.41 14.82 1.86
C GLU A 51 -0.84 13.44 2.17
N LEU A 52 -1.32 12.78 3.24
CA LEU A 52 -0.90 11.42 3.60
C LEU A 52 -1.35 10.38 2.57
N LEU A 53 -2.57 10.52 2.03
CA LEU A 53 -3.07 9.68 0.94
C LEU A 53 -2.23 9.88 -0.33
N ASN A 54 -1.92 11.13 -0.68
CA ASN A 54 -1.05 11.44 -1.82
C ASN A 54 0.36 10.88 -1.63
N PHE A 55 0.92 11.00 -0.42
CA PHE A 55 2.23 10.40 -0.08
C PHE A 55 2.23 8.90 -0.36
N GLY A 56 1.27 8.16 0.20
CA GLY A 56 1.18 6.70 0.02
C GLY A 56 0.96 6.30 -1.43
N GLY A 57 0.08 7.02 -2.14
CA GLY A 57 -0.19 6.78 -3.55
C GLY A 57 1.03 7.00 -4.44
N LEU A 58 1.70 8.15 -4.28
CA LEU A 58 2.91 8.49 -5.04
C LEU A 58 4.04 7.49 -4.77
N VAL A 59 4.26 7.11 -3.50
CA VAL A 59 5.24 6.07 -3.15
C VAL A 59 4.88 4.75 -3.82
N GLY A 60 3.61 4.34 -3.79
CA GLY A 60 3.13 3.14 -4.47
C GLY A 60 3.39 3.17 -5.99
N PHE A 61 3.05 4.28 -6.65
CA PHE A 61 3.31 4.44 -8.08
C PHE A 61 4.81 4.45 -8.39
N MET A 62 5.64 5.10 -7.58
CA MET A 62 7.10 5.05 -7.71
C MET A 62 7.61 3.61 -7.59
N CYS A 63 7.15 2.84 -6.59
CA CYS A 63 7.53 1.44 -6.42
C CYS A 63 7.11 0.56 -7.61
N VAL A 64 5.91 0.75 -8.17
CA VAL A 64 5.45 -0.01 -9.35
C VAL A 64 6.29 0.33 -10.57
N ASN A 65 6.54 1.61 -10.85
CA ASN A 65 7.40 2.04 -11.96
C ASN A 65 8.81 1.45 -11.82
N LEU A 66 9.38 1.49 -10.61
CA LEU A 66 10.68 0.89 -10.32
C LEU A 66 10.66 -0.63 -10.50
N SER A 67 9.61 -1.31 -10.04
CA SER A 67 9.45 -2.76 -10.19
C SER A 67 9.36 -3.17 -11.66
N VAL A 68 8.70 -2.37 -12.51
CA VAL A 68 8.65 -2.60 -13.96
C VAL A 68 10.06 -2.49 -14.55
N ILE A 69 10.82 -1.46 -14.20
CA ILE A 69 12.21 -1.28 -14.66
C ILE A 69 13.06 -2.48 -14.23
N VAL A 70 13.06 -2.85 -12.95
CA VAL A 70 13.84 -3.99 -12.44
C VAL A 70 13.43 -5.29 -13.11
N TYR A 71 12.14 -5.58 -13.21
CA TYR A 71 11.66 -6.85 -13.76
C TYR A 71 11.93 -6.98 -15.26
N TYR A 72 11.58 -5.98 -16.06
CA TYR A 72 11.70 -6.06 -17.51
C TYR A 72 13.14 -5.82 -18.00
N PHE A 73 13.86 -4.89 -17.40
CA PHE A 73 15.21 -4.53 -17.83
C PHE A 73 16.27 -5.50 -17.29
N ILE A 74 16.21 -5.84 -15.99
CA ILE A 74 17.23 -6.68 -15.34
C ILE A 74 16.91 -8.17 -15.51
N LYS A 75 15.68 -8.59 -15.20
CA LYS A 75 15.34 -10.02 -15.15
C LYS A 75 15.00 -10.60 -16.53
N LYS A 76 14.21 -9.89 -17.33
CA LYS A 76 13.75 -10.36 -18.64
C LYS A 76 14.66 -9.99 -19.82
N ARG A 77 15.58 -9.03 -19.64
CA ARG A 77 16.47 -8.47 -20.70
C ARG A 77 15.73 -8.13 -22.00
N GLU A 78 14.45 -7.77 -21.92
CA GLU A 78 13.66 -7.40 -23.11
C GLU A 78 14.05 -5.99 -23.53
N ARG A 79 14.74 -5.85 -24.68
CA ARG A 79 15.29 -4.59 -25.20
C ARG A 79 14.24 -3.61 -25.78
N LYS A 80 13.02 -3.60 -25.27
CA LYS A 80 12.01 -2.58 -25.61
C LYS A 80 12.20 -1.34 -24.75
N ILE A 81 13.27 -0.59 -25.05
CA ILE A 81 13.72 0.57 -24.27
C ILE A 81 12.61 1.64 -24.14
N PHE A 82 11.86 1.91 -25.20
CA PHE A 82 10.79 2.91 -25.17
C PHE A 82 9.68 2.57 -24.18
N SER A 83 9.09 1.37 -24.26
CA SER A 83 7.94 1.02 -23.42
C SER A 83 8.33 0.55 -22.01
N ASN A 84 9.49 -0.09 -21.86
CA ASN A 84 9.86 -0.75 -20.61
C ASN A 84 10.78 0.12 -19.74
N LEU A 85 11.35 1.19 -20.29
CA LEU A 85 12.27 2.07 -19.57
C LEU A 85 11.81 3.53 -19.59
N ILE A 86 11.53 4.11 -20.77
CA ILE A 86 11.23 5.55 -20.87
C ILE A 86 9.89 5.89 -20.20
N ILE A 87 8.82 5.15 -20.52
CA ILE A 87 7.49 5.37 -19.93
C ILE A 87 7.53 5.25 -18.39
N PRO A 88 8.03 4.15 -17.80
CA PRO A 88 8.06 4.04 -16.35
C PRO A 88 9.06 5.00 -15.69
N ALA A 89 10.17 5.36 -16.35
CA ALA A 89 11.09 6.37 -15.82
C ALA A 89 10.45 7.76 -15.78
N LEU A 90 9.74 8.17 -16.83
CA LEU A 90 8.98 9.43 -16.82
C LEU A 90 7.90 9.42 -15.73
N GLY A 91 7.16 8.32 -15.60
CA GLY A 91 6.18 8.13 -14.53
C GLY A 91 6.81 8.28 -13.14
N PHE A 92 7.98 7.68 -12.93
CA PHE A 92 8.74 7.82 -11.68
C PHE A 92 9.17 9.26 -11.44
N ILE A 93 9.71 9.96 -12.45
CA ILE A 93 10.18 11.35 -12.32
C ILE A 93 9.01 12.27 -11.97
N VAL A 94 7.86 12.14 -12.63
CA VAL A 94 6.66 12.93 -12.32
C VAL A 94 6.17 12.65 -10.91
N CYS A 95 6.09 11.37 -10.51
CA CYS A 95 5.70 11.02 -9.15
C CYS A 95 6.67 11.56 -8.11
N PHE A 96 7.98 11.50 -8.38
CA PHE A 96 9.02 12.01 -7.50
C PHE A 96 8.96 13.54 -7.36
N TYR A 97 8.72 14.24 -8.47
CA TYR A 97 8.54 15.68 -8.47
C TYR A 97 7.31 16.10 -7.65
N LEU A 98 6.17 15.41 -7.82
CA LEU A 98 5.01 15.67 -6.98
C LEU A 98 5.28 15.34 -5.52
N TRP A 99 6.02 14.27 -5.26
CA TRP A 99 6.35 13.81 -3.91
C TRP A 99 7.22 14.80 -3.13
N ILE A 100 8.20 15.45 -3.78
CA ILE A 100 9.03 16.47 -3.12
C ILE A 100 8.29 17.80 -2.89
N ASN A 101 7.19 18.03 -3.63
CA ASN A 101 6.31 19.19 -3.43
C ASN A 101 5.29 18.97 -2.29
N LEU A 102 5.24 17.80 -1.66
CA LEU A 102 4.40 17.58 -0.49
C LEU A 102 4.98 18.30 0.74
N SER A 103 4.09 18.71 1.64
CA SER A 103 4.46 19.30 2.92
C SER A 103 5.45 18.42 3.68
N THR A 104 6.49 19.05 4.26
CA THR A 104 7.49 18.38 5.12
C THR A 104 6.85 17.65 6.30
N PHE A 105 5.69 18.13 6.76
CA PHE A 105 4.92 17.48 7.82
C PHE A 105 4.30 16.15 7.35
N ALA A 106 3.77 16.11 6.13
CA ALA A 106 3.24 14.87 5.55
C ALA A 106 4.35 13.85 5.27
N LEU A 107 5.54 14.33 4.86
CA LEU A 107 6.71 13.47 4.65
C LEU A 107 7.13 12.79 5.95
N THR A 108 7.27 13.51 7.06
CA THR A 108 7.72 12.92 8.34
C THR A 108 6.70 11.94 8.93
N VAL A 109 5.41 12.29 8.92
CA VAL A 109 4.33 11.38 9.35
C VAL A 109 4.26 10.17 8.43
N GLY A 110 4.36 10.38 7.12
CA GLY A 110 4.37 9.33 6.11
C GLY A 110 5.53 8.35 6.28
N PHE A 111 6.76 8.84 6.49
CA PHE A 111 7.93 8.00 6.76
C PHE A 111 7.82 7.22 8.06
N THR A 112 7.30 7.85 9.11
CA THR A 112 7.08 7.19 10.41
C THR A 112 6.09 6.04 10.24
N TRP A 113 4.97 6.29 9.57
CA TRP A 113 3.96 5.28 9.28
C TRP A 113 4.47 4.16 8.37
N LEU A 114 5.20 4.52 7.30
CA LEU A 114 5.77 3.56 6.36
C LEU A 114 6.80 2.65 7.04
N SER A 115 7.62 3.21 7.94
CA SER A 115 8.57 2.44 8.75
C SER A 115 7.84 1.41 9.64
N LEU A 116 6.75 1.81 10.31
CA LEU A 116 5.91 0.90 11.08
C LEU A 116 5.31 -0.21 10.20
N GLY A 117 4.82 0.15 9.01
CA GLY A 117 4.26 -0.80 8.04
C GLY A 117 5.29 -1.83 7.57
N ILE A 118 6.52 -1.40 7.28
CA ILE A 118 7.62 -2.31 6.91
C ILE A 118 7.96 -3.25 8.06
N VAL A 119 8.09 -2.72 9.28
CA VAL A 119 8.40 -3.54 10.47
C VAL A 119 7.32 -4.60 10.68
N TYR A 120 6.04 -4.22 10.61
CA TYR A 120 4.93 -5.15 10.71
C TYR A 120 4.98 -6.21 9.60
N GLY A 121 5.22 -5.80 8.34
CA GLY A 121 5.35 -6.71 7.20
C GLY A 121 6.50 -7.71 7.35
N ILE A 122 7.63 -7.29 7.92
CA ILE A 122 8.78 -8.17 8.19
C ILE A 122 8.43 -9.19 9.28
N ILE A 123 7.80 -8.76 10.38
CA ILE A 123 7.38 -9.65 11.48
C ILE A 123 6.41 -10.70 10.95
N LEU A 124 5.47 -10.29 10.11
CA LEU A 124 4.51 -11.19 9.49
C LEU A 124 5.16 -12.15 8.48
N SER A 125 6.07 -11.67 7.63
CA SER A 125 6.81 -12.51 6.68
C SER A 125 7.64 -13.59 7.41
N LYS A 126 8.28 -13.22 8.54
CA LYS A 126 8.96 -14.18 9.43
C LYS A 126 8.00 -15.19 10.06
N THR A 127 6.79 -14.75 10.42
CA THR A 127 5.75 -15.61 10.99
C THR A 127 5.17 -16.58 9.96
N SER A 128 5.02 -16.14 8.70
CA SER A 128 4.51 -16.97 7.60
C SER A 128 5.50 -18.06 7.17
N LYS A 129 6.81 -17.76 7.16
CA LYS A 129 7.85 -18.79 6.93
C LYS A 129 7.89 -19.90 7.99
N ASN A 130 7.34 -19.66 9.19
CA ASN A 130 7.29 -20.65 10.28
C ASN A 130 6.06 -21.58 10.21
N LYS A 131 5.26 -21.47 9.14
CA LYS A 131 4.17 -22.39 8.78
C LYS A 131 4.40 -22.95 7.37
N LEU A 132 5.46 -23.74 7.20
CA LEU A 132 5.50 -24.74 6.15
C LEU A 132 5.69 -26.12 6.82
N PRO A 133 4.77 -27.09 6.63
CA PRO A 133 5.11 -28.50 6.78
C PRO A 133 6.07 -28.94 5.66
#